data_AF-F2JHN1-F1
#
_entry.id   AF-F2JHN1-F1
#
_cell.length_a   1.000
_cell.length_b   1.000
_cell.length_c   1.000
_cell.angle_alpha   90.00
_cell.angle_beta   90.00
_cell.angle_gamma   90.00
#
_symmetry.space_group_name_H-M   'P 1'
#
loop_
_entity.id
_entity.type
_entity.pdbx_description
1 polymer ?
#
loop_
_entity_poly.entity_id
_entity_poly.type
_entity_poly.pdbx_seq_one_letter_code
_entity_poly.pdbx_strand_id
1 'polypeptide(L)'
;MSVIIKGKETDRRIAEGLRDTFVSQYNDVAAFQMLLDTLGDNCLDRLIHRLKIEEKIDLFKDYVALKSIAEEVRAKGNREIFIEVCKEDEARAWINDNGKYHPLVFEALYKVYRNSERLAPYLKDKKEKR
;
A
#
# COMPACT_ATOMS: atom_id res chain seq x y z
N MET A 1 -35.58 11.86 10.35
CA MET A 1 -34.43 11.84 9.39
C MET A 1 -33.11 12.05 10.16
N SER A 2 -32.60 11.04 10.90
CA SER A 2 -31.43 11.28 11.78
C SER A 2 -30.48 10.09 11.97
N VAL A 3 -30.66 8.99 11.23
CA VAL A 3 -29.87 7.76 11.42
C VAL A 3 -28.59 7.75 10.58
N ILE A 4 -28.62 8.37 9.39
CA ILE A 4 -27.48 8.33 8.44
C ILE A 4 -26.30 9.20 8.91
N ILE A 5 -26.57 10.29 9.64
CA ILE A 5 -25.53 11.22 10.11
C ILE A 5 -24.74 10.60 11.28
N LYS A 6 -25.42 9.89 12.20
CA LYS A 6 -24.80 9.24 13.36
C LYS A 6 -23.84 8.10 13.00
N GLY A 7 -24.14 7.31 11.97
CA GLY A 7 -23.26 6.24 11.50
C GLY A 7 -21.93 6.78 10.98
N LYS A 8 -21.97 7.81 10.12
CA LYS A 8 -20.75 8.43 9.55
C LYS A 8 -19.86 9.09 10.59
N GLU A 9 -20.45 9.70 11.62
CA GLU A 9 -19.70 10.32 12.72
C GLU A 9 -19.06 9.28 13.64
N THR A 10 -19.74 8.15 13.87
CA THR A 10 -19.19 7.03 14.66
C THR A 10 -18.02 6.37 13.94
N ASP A 11 -18.16 6.08 12.64
CA ASP A 11 -17.11 5.50 11.81
C ASP A 11 -15.86 6.40 11.81
N ARG A 12 -16.05 7.71 11.69
CA ARG A 12 -14.95 8.67 11.72
C ARG A 12 -14.18 8.62 13.05
N ARG A 13 -14.87 8.62 14.18
CA ARG A 13 -14.23 8.55 15.52
C ARG A 13 -13.46 7.24 15.71
N ILE A 14 -14.00 6.13 15.22
CA ILE A 14 -13.32 4.82 15.27
C ILE A 14 -12.06 4.86 14.41
N ALA A 15 -12.16 5.38 13.18
CA ALA A 15 -11.04 5.51 12.26
C ALA A 15 -9.93 6.42 12.81
N GLU A 16 -10.29 7.55 13.43
CA GLU A 16 -9.34 8.44 14.11
C GLU A 16 -8.60 7.70 15.23
N GLY A 17 -9.29 6.96 16.10
CA GLY A 17 -8.65 6.17 17.16
C GLY A 17 -7.74 5.05 16.63
N LEU A 18 -8.13 4.39 15.54
CA LEU A 18 -7.30 3.38 14.86
C LEU A 18 -6.04 4.00 14.24
N ARG A 19 -6.18 5.18 13.63
CA ARG A 19 -5.05 5.93 13.06
C ARG A 19 -4.08 6.39 14.14
N ASP A 20 -4.57 6.92 15.25
CA ASP A 20 -3.73 7.32 16.39
C ASP A 20 -2.98 6.12 16.96
N THR A 21 -3.68 4.98 17.09
CA THR A 21 -3.07 3.72 17.54
C THR A 21 -1.98 3.26 16.57
N PHE A 22 -2.25 3.28 15.27
CA PHE A 22 -1.28 2.92 14.23
C PHE A 22 -0.03 3.81 14.30
N VAL A 23 -0.21 5.14 14.37
CA VAL A 23 0.91 6.08 14.47
C VAL A 23 1.70 5.83 15.75
N SER A 24 1.03 5.63 16.88
CA SER A 24 1.71 5.37 18.16
C SER A 24 2.51 4.06 18.14
N GLN A 25 2.05 3.03 17.44
CA GLN A 25 2.72 1.72 17.38
C GLN A 25 3.83 1.66 16.34
N TYR A 26 3.66 2.34 15.20
CA TYR A 26 4.49 2.12 14.01
C TYR A 26 5.23 3.37 13.51
N ASN A 27 5.22 4.49 14.24
CA ASN A 27 6.07 5.64 13.88
C ASN A 27 7.57 5.36 14.04
N ASP A 28 7.94 4.30 14.78
CA ASP A 28 9.30 3.77 14.80
C ASP A 28 9.59 2.91 13.55
N VAL A 29 10.78 3.11 12.96
CA VAL A 29 11.17 2.45 11.70
C VAL A 29 11.31 0.95 11.86
N ALA A 30 11.82 0.46 12.99
CA ALA A 30 11.99 -0.96 13.23
C ALA A 30 10.63 -1.64 13.48
N ALA A 31 9.74 -0.99 14.25
CA ALA A 31 8.38 -1.49 14.46
C ALA A 31 7.59 -1.57 13.14
N PHE A 32 7.70 -0.56 12.27
CA PHE A 32 7.04 -0.59 10.97
C PHE A 32 7.65 -1.63 10.02
N GLN A 33 8.97 -1.82 10.06
CA GLN A 33 9.63 -2.89 9.31
C GLN A 33 9.07 -4.27 9.69
N MET A 34 8.85 -4.54 10.99
CA MET A 34 8.23 -5.80 11.42
C MET A 34 6.83 -6.00 10.83
N LEU A 35 6.03 -4.94 10.70
CA LEU A 35 4.71 -4.99 10.06
C LEU A 35 4.82 -5.25 8.55
N LEU A 36 5.84 -4.69 7.88
CA LEU A 36 6.12 -5.02 6.48
C LEU A 36 6.65 -6.45 6.31
N ASP A 37 7.27 -7.01 7.34
CA ASP A 37 7.71 -8.41 7.38
C ASP A 37 6.57 -9.40 7.58
N THR A 38 5.53 -9.02 8.33
CA THR A 38 4.34 -9.88 8.51
C THR A 38 3.50 -10.03 7.24
N LEU A 39 3.61 -9.10 6.27
CA LEU A 39 2.95 -9.23 4.97
C LEU A 39 3.51 -10.41 4.14
N GLY A 40 4.73 -10.84 4.41
CA GLY A 40 5.38 -12.01 3.82
C GLY A 40 5.71 -11.89 2.32
N ASP A 41 6.41 -12.89 1.77
CA ASP A 41 6.87 -12.90 0.37
C ASP A 41 5.73 -12.84 -0.65
N ASN A 42 4.57 -13.43 -0.31
CA ASN A 42 3.36 -13.38 -1.13
C ASN A 42 2.86 -11.94 -1.38
N CYS A 43 3.28 -10.97 -0.55
CA CYS A 43 2.96 -9.56 -0.73
C CYS A 43 3.56 -9.02 -2.04
N LEU A 44 4.85 -9.31 -2.29
CA LEU A 44 5.56 -8.78 -3.46
C LEU A 44 4.99 -9.36 -4.76
N ASP A 45 4.69 -10.65 -4.76
CA ASP A 45 4.02 -11.29 -5.90
C ASP A 45 2.66 -10.65 -6.18
N ARG A 46 1.87 -10.35 -5.15
CA ARG A 46 0.59 -9.65 -5.30
C ARG A 46 0.76 -8.24 -5.88
N LEU A 47 1.80 -7.50 -5.50
CA LEU A 47 2.09 -6.17 -6.09
C LEU A 47 2.39 -6.29 -7.58
N ILE A 48 3.24 -7.24 -7.97
CA ILE A 48 3.65 -7.47 -9.36
C ILE A 48 2.46 -7.94 -10.19
N HIS A 49 1.64 -8.86 -9.67
CA HIS A 49 0.42 -9.31 -10.32
C HIS A 49 -0.61 -8.19 -10.51
N ARG A 50 -0.76 -7.30 -9.52
CA ARG A 50 -1.63 -6.13 -9.65
C ARG A 50 -1.12 -5.18 -10.73
N LEU A 51 0.18 -4.86 -10.71
CA LEU A 51 0.80 -4.00 -11.72
C LEU A 51 0.63 -4.59 -13.13
N LYS A 52 0.79 -5.91 -13.29
CA LYS A 52 0.54 -6.61 -14.55
C LYS A 52 -0.87 -6.34 -15.08
N ILE A 53 -1.88 -6.46 -14.22
CA ILE A 53 -3.28 -6.30 -14.63
C ILE A 53 -3.56 -4.84 -15.00
N GLU A 54 -3.11 -3.90 -14.18
CA GLU A 54 -3.36 -2.46 -14.39
C GLU A 54 -2.62 -1.90 -15.62
N GLU A 55 -1.37 -2.32 -15.81
CA GLU A 55 -0.47 -1.74 -16.82
C GLU A 55 -0.26 -2.66 -18.04
N LYS A 56 -0.85 -3.86 -18.04
CA LYS A 56 -0.78 -4.87 -19.11
C LYS A 56 0.66 -5.32 -19.45
N ILE A 57 1.50 -5.42 -18.42
CA ILE A 57 2.91 -5.82 -18.55
C ILE A 57 3.02 -7.33 -18.87
N ASP A 58 4.04 -7.71 -19.65
CA ASP A 58 4.41 -9.12 -19.82
C ASP A 58 5.35 -9.59 -18.69
N LEU A 59 4.80 -10.36 -17.74
CA LEU A 59 5.58 -10.88 -16.62
C LEU A 59 6.62 -11.93 -17.01
N PHE A 60 6.49 -12.61 -18.16
CA PHE A 60 7.41 -13.70 -18.48
C PHE A 60 8.86 -13.19 -18.65
N LYS A 61 8.99 -11.96 -19.15
CA LYS A 61 10.28 -11.32 -19.38
C LYS A 61 10.75 -10.49 -18.20
N ASP A 62 9.85 -9.75 -17.55
CA ASP A 62 10.23 -8.67 -16.65
C ASP A 62 10.07 -9.00 -15.15
N TYR A 63 9.53 -10.18 -14.81
CA TYR A 63 9.21 -10.53 -13.42
C TYR A 63 10.40 -10.39 -12.44
N VAL A 64 11.61 -10.84 -12.82
CA VAL A 64 12.80 -10.72 -11.94
C VAL A 64 13.14 -9.26 -11.65
N ALA A 65 13.04 -8.39 -12.64
CA ALA A 65 13.32 -6.96 -12.46
C ALA A 65 12.22 -6.28 -11.63
N LEU A 66 10.96 -6.57 -11.91
CA LEU A 66 9.81 -6.07 -11.15
C LEU A 66 9.89 -6.50 -9.67
N LYS A 67 10.27 -7.76 -9.42
CA LYS A 67 10.49 -8.28 -8.07
C LYS A 67 11.63 -7.55 -7.36
N SER A 68 12.76 -7.34 -8.02
CA SER A 68 13.89 -6.60 -7.45
C SER A 68 13.51 -5.15 -7.09
N ILE A 69 12.68 -4.48 -7.90
CA ILE A 69 12.19 -3.12 -7.60
C ILE A 69 11.24 -3.16 -6.40
N ALA A 70 10.34 -4.14 -6.33
CA ALA A 70 9.41 -4.28 -5.22
C ALA A 70 10.14 -4.57 -3.89
N GLU A 71 11.16 -5.42 -3.91
CA GLU A 71 12.04 -5.69 -2.76
C GLU A 71 12.78 -4.42 -2.30
N GLU A 72 13.33 -3.64 -3.24
CA GLU A 72 13.99 -2.38 -2.89
C GLU A 72 13.02 -1.37 -2.26
N VAL A 73 11.84 -1.19 -2.86
CA VAL A 73 10.82 -0.28 -2.33
C VAL A 73 10.40 -0.70 -0.93
N ARG A 74 10.21 -2.01 -0.70
CA ARG A 74 9.90 -2.52 0.63
C ARG A 74 11.03 -2.28 1.63
N ALA A 75 12.29 -2.50 1.25
CA ALA A 75 13.43 -2.40 2.17
C ALA A 75 13.85 -0.96 2.48
N LYS A 76 13.71 -0.03 1.52
CA LYS A 76 14.17 1.36 1.64
C LYS A 76 13.03 2.36 1.80
N GLY A 77 11.83 2.00 1.39
CA GLY A 77 10.65 2.87 1.39
C GLY A 77 9.89 2.93 2.71
N ASN A 78 10.37 2.32 3.81
CA ASN A 78 9.65 2.26 5.09
C ASN A 78 8.98 3.56 5.49
N ARG A 79 9.75 4.66 5.51
CA ARG A 79 9.21 5.95 5.94
C ARG A 79 8.18 6.50 4.96
N GLU A 80 8.41 6.32 3.67
CA GLU A 80 7.50 6.78 2.62
C GLU A 80 6.18 5.99 2.65
N ILE A 81 6.26 4.67 2.79
CA ILE A 81 5.10 3.78 2.92
C ILE A 81 4.31 4.13 4.18
N PHE A 82 4.97 4.35 5.32
CA PHE A 82 4.30 4.80 6.56
C PHE A 82 3.54 6.11 6.34
N ILE A 83 4.21 7.12 5.75
CA ILE A 83 3.59 8.41 5.43
C ILE A 83 2.38 8.21 4.51
N GLU A 84 2.48 7.33 3.52
CA GLU A 84 1.39 7.04 2.60
C GLU A 84 0.21 6.34 3.28
N VAL A 85 0.44 5.42 4.24
CA VAL A 85 -0.63 4.87 5.10
C VAL A 85 -1.32 5.99 5.89
N CYS A 86 -0.53 6.89 6.48
CA CYS A 86 -1.07 8.02 7.24
C CYS A 86 -1.84 9.03 6.40
N LYS A 87 -1.76 9.00 5.06
CA LYS A 87 -2.59 9.88 4.21
C LYS A 87 -4.00 9.34 4.02
N GLU A 88 -4.27 8.08 4.36
CA GLU A 88 -5.60 7.49 4.19
C GLU A 88 -6.64 8.18 5.07
N ASP A 89 -7.65 8.75 4.43
CA ASP A 89 -8.73 9.50 5.06
C ASP A 89 -10.08 8.76 5.01
N GLU A 90 -10.18 7.67 4.24
CA GLU A 90 -11.37 6.84 4.20
C GLU A 90 -11.53 6.07 5.51
N ALA A 91 -12.50 6.47 6.34
CA ALA A 91 -12.78 5.83 7.62
C ALA A 91 -12.99 4.30 7.49
N ARG A 92 -13.61 3.85 6.40
CA ARG A 92 -13.81 2.42 6.14
C ARG A 92 -12.52 1.67 5.89
N ALA A 93 -11.53 2.29 5.26
CA ALA A 93 -10.24 1.64 5.03
C ALA A 93 -9.54 1.29 6.36
N TRP A 94 -9.68 2.15 7.37
CA TRP A 94 -9.22 1.91 8.74
C TRP A 94 -10.02 0.83 9.47
N ILE A 95 -11.34 0.82 9.31
CA ILE A 95 -12.23 -0.10 10.04
C ILE A 95 -12.23 -1.52 9.46
N ASN A 96 -12.13 -1.66 8.13
CA ASN A 96 -12.38 -2.92 7.42
C ASN A 96 -11.44 -4.07 7.79
N ASP A 97 -10.22 -3.77 8.27
CA ASP A 97 -9.23 -4.79 8.63
C ASP A 97 -9.16 -5.08 10.14
N ASN A 98 -10.15 -4.64 10.92
CA ASN A 98 -10.22 -4.87 12.37
C ASN A 98 -8.90 -4.49 13.10
N GLY A 99 -8.23 -3.42 12.66
CA GLY A 99 -6.98 -2.94 13.27
C GLY A 99 -5.74 -3.80 12.98
N LYS A 100 -5.76 -4.70 11.98
CA LYS A 100 -4.55 -5.41 11.53
C LYS A 100 -3.71 -4.59 10.53
N TYR A 101 -4.30 -3.57 9.91
CA TYR A 101 -3.69 -2.62 8.98
C TYR A 101 -3.04 -3.23 7.71
N HIS A 102 -3.13 -4.54 7.46
CA HIS A 102 -2.43 -5.19 6.34
C HIS A 102 -2.88 -4.68 4.96
N PRO A 103 -4.18 -4.52 4.67
CA PRO A 103 -4.65 -3.92 3.42
C PRO A 103 -4.19 -2.48 3.25
N LEU A 104 -4.22 -1.68 4.32
CA LEU A 104 -3.76 -0.28 4.27
C LEU A 104 -2.28 -0.20 3.91
N VAL A 105 -1.45 -0.99 4.60
CA VAL A 105 -0.01 -1.05 4.34
C VAL A 105 0.25 -1.60 2.93
N PHE A 106 -0.52 -2.58 2.47
CA PHE A 106 -0.41 -3.08 1.10
C PHE A 106 -0.74 -2.01 0.05
N GLU A 107 -1.85 -1.26 0.23
CA GLU A 107 -2.21 -0.19 -0.70
C GLU A 107 -1.15 0.92 -0.72
N ALA A 108 -0.65 1.32 0.45
CA ALA A 108 0.43 2.29 0.56
C ALA A 108 1.71 1.80 -0.13
N LEU A 109 2.12 0.56 0.14
CA LEU A 109 3.28 -0.08 -0.49
C LEU A 109 3.11 -0.13 -2.02
N TYR A 110 1.92 -0.46 -2.51
CA TYR A 110 1.63 -0.47 -3.94
C TYR A 110 1.74 0.91 -4.57
N LYS A 111 1.24 1.96 -3.91
CA LYS A 111 1.36 3.35 -4.39
C LYS A 111 2.82 3.78 -4.50
N VAL A 112 3.63 3.52 -3.48
CA VAL A 112 5.07 3.84 -3.50
C VAL A 112 5.78 3.03 -4.58
N TYR A 113 5.48 1.74 -4.68
CA TYR A 113 6.04 0.88 -5.73
C TYR A 113 5.73 1.41 -7.12
N ARG A 114 4.47 1.71 -7.42
CA ARG A 114 4.02 2.24 -8.72
C ARG A 114 4.67 3.57 -9.10
N ASN A 115 4.96 4.41 -8.11
CA ASN A 115 5.61 5.71 -8.31
C ASN A 115 7.14 5.61 -8.42
N SER A 116 7.72 4.42 -8.26
CA SER A 116 9.16 4.22 -8.41
C SER A 116 9.62 4.59 -9.83
N GLU A 117 10.59 5.49 -9.94
CA GLU A 117 11.21 5.87 -11.22
C GLU A 117 11.80 4.66 -11.95
N ARG A 118 12.21 3.63 -11.19
CA ARG A 118 12.73 2.37 -11.75
C ARG A 118 11.68 1.57 -12.52
N LEU A 119 10.38 1.81 -12.30
CA LEU A 119 9.31 1.19 -13.09
C LEU A 119 9.09 1.86 -14.45
N ALA A 120 9.55 3.09 -14.65
CA ALA A 120 9.31 3.84 -15.89
C ALA A 120 9.67 3.09 -17.19
N PRO A 121 10.72 2.25 -17.27
CA PRO A 121 11.02 1.44 -18.45
C PRO A 121 9.93 0.40 -18.78
N TYR A 122 9.26 -0.15 -17.76
CA TYR A 122 8.26 -1.21 -17.91
C TYR A 122 6.84 -0.68 -18.14
N LEU A 123 6.61 0.60 -17.82
CA LEU A 123 5.32 1.28 -17.99
C LEU A 123 5.15 1.95 -19.36
N LYS A 124 6.22 2.02 -20.17
CA LYS A 124 6.29 2.86 -21.38
C LYS A 124 5.71 2.25 -22.66
N ASP A 125 5.10 1.07 -22.62
CA ASP A 125 4.54 0.39 -23.82
C ASP A 125 3.18 0.96 -24.32
N LYS A 126 2.87 2.24 -24.05
CA LYS A 126 1.63 2.90 -24.52
C LYS A 126 1.83 4.02 -25.54
N LYS A 127 3.04 4.29 -26.05
CA LYS A 127 3.26 5.35 -27.05
C LYS A 127 3.58 4.90 -28.47
N GLU A 128 3.87 3.63 -28.73
CA GLU A 128 4.09 3.13 -30.10
C GLU A 128 3.11 2.01 -30.43
N LYS A 129 1.87 2.40 -30.77
CA LYS A 129 0.88 1.70 -31.63
C LYS A 129 -0.50 2.28 -31.36
N ARG A 130 -0.70 3.54 -31.74
CA ARG A 130 -2.01 4.08 -32.11
C ARG A 130 -1.84 4.84 -33.41
#